data_AF-A0A7S4NH41-F1
#
_entry.id   AF-A0A7S4NH41-F1
#
_cell.length_a   1.000
_cell.length_b   1.000
_cell.length_c   1.000
_cell.angle_alpha   90.00
_cell.angle_beta   90.00
_cell.angle_gamma   90.00
#
_symmetry.space_group_name_H-M   'P 1'
#
loop_
_entity.id
_entity.type
_entity.pdbx_description
1 polymer ?
#
loop_
_entity_poly.entity_id
_entity_poly.type
_entity_poly.pdbx_seq_one_letter_code
_entity_poly.pdbx_strand_id
1 'polypeptide(L)'
;EALEVGAKLFLVDEDQSATNFMIRDLRMQRLVTKDKEPITPFRFKVRQLLENKGVSTILVIGGSGDYFDVADTVVTMDSYVPRDVTKEAKEITEQSPSMLKEEGGETFGDITNRVILDVGEPRRERVATKQLVQWKDEGGDDLDLGAVDQLVEDGQTRAIVDCIHLVRNSYLGAGKKRTYAEVLEAIEKDLASKGGLHVLARVDGPGTLALPRRFEIACALNRLRSSQFE
;
A
#
# COMPACT_ATOMS: atom_id res chain seq x y z
N GLU A 1 5.96 2.19 -0.40
CA GLU A 1 4.78 2.99 -0.77
C GLU A 1 3.83 3.22 0.40
N ALA A 2 3.03 2.24 0.84
CA ALA A 2 2.05 2.47 1.92
C ALA A 2 2.67 3.04 3.21
N LEU A 3 3.84 2.53 3.63
CA LEU A 3 4.58 3.04 4.79
C LEU A 3 5.06 4.49 4.63
N GLU A 4 5.51 4.85 3.43
CA GLU A 4 6.03 6.20 3.10
C GLU A 4 4.93 7.26 3.24
N VAL A 5 3.68 6.90 2.96
CA VAL A 5 2.53 7.80 3.10
C VAL A 5 1.79 7.64 4.44
N GLY A 6 2.40 6.93 5.39
CA GLY A 6 1.98 6.90 6.79
C GLY A 6 0.96 5.82 7.16
N ALA A 7 0.88 4.72 6.40
CA ALA A 7 0.01 3.60 6.78
C ALA A 7 0.38 3.04 8.17
N LYS A 8 -0.64 2.75 8.98
CA LYS A 8 -0.51 2.19 10.34
C LYS A 8 -1.02 0.76 10.47
N LEU A 9 -1.68 0.25 9.44
CA LEU A 9 -2.25 -1.08 9.39
C LEU A 9 -2.11 -1.63 7.98
N PHE A 10 -1.59 -2.86 7.88
CA PHE A 10 -1.62 -3.66 6.65
C PHE A 10 -2.70 -4.72 6.77
N LEU A 11 -3.52 -4.84 5.73
CA LEU A 11 -4.49 -5.92 5.56
C LEU A 11 -3.96 -6.79 4.41
N VAL A 12 -3.68 -8.05 4.71
CA VAL A 12 -3.06 -8.98 3.76
C VAL A 12 -3.92 -10.23 3.70
N ASP A 13 -4.20 -10.69 2.48
CA ASP A 13 -4.84 -11.96 2.21
C ASP A 13 -3.86 -12.86 1.47
N GLU A 14 -3.56 -14.04 2.03
CA GLU A 14 -2.66 -15.02 1.42
C GLU A 14 -3.10 -15.37 0.00
N ASP A 15 -4.40 -15.49 -0.26
CA ASP A 15 -4.94 -15.91 -1.57
C ASP A 15 -4.76 -14.87 -2.67
N GLN A 16 -4.55 -13.59 -2.29
CA GLN A 16 -4.28 -12.49 -3.21
C GLN A 16 -2.81 -12.03 -3.19
N SER A 17 -1.97 -12.73 -2.42
CA SER A 17 -0.57 -12.37 -2.23
C SER A 17 0.37 -13.30 -3.00
N ALA A 18 1.56 -12.77 -3.35
CA ALA A 18 2.58 -13.59 -3.98
C ALA A 18 3.18 -14.57 -2.94
N THR A 19 3.06 -15.88 -3.19
CA THR A 19 3.50 -16.93 -2.24
C THR A 19 4.98 -16.78 -1.85
N ASN A 20 5.84 -16.45 -2.82
CA ASN A 20 7.27 -16.24 -2.60
C ASN A 20 7.59 -15.01 -1.74
N PHE A 21 6.67 -14.04 -1.66
CA PHE A 21 6.75 -12.93 -0.71
C PHE A 21 6.23 -13.34 0.65
N MET A 22 5.19 -14.17 0.73
CA MET A 22 4.56 -14.52 2.01
C MET A 22 5.39 -15.47 2.86
N ILE A 23 5.93 -16.54 2.26
CA ILE A 23 6.56 -17.65 2.98
C ILE A 23 7.78 -18.18 2.25
N ARG A 24 8.60 -18.93 2.98
CA ARG A 24 9.68 -19.72 2.42
C ARG A 24 9.95 -20.92 3.31
N ASP A 25 9.78 -22.11 2.76
CA ASP A 25 9.92 -23.34 3.54
C ASP A 25 11.39 -23.73 3.78
N LEU A 26 11.58 -24.68 4.70
CA LEU A 26 12.90 -25.19 5.07
C LEU A 26 13.64 -25.89 3.91
N ARG A 27 12.92 -26.52 2.98
CA ARG A 27 13.53 -27.23 1.85
C ARG A 27 14.12 -26.22 0.87
N MET A 28 13.41 -25.13 0.60
CA MET A 28 13.85 -24.03 -0.24
C MET A 28 15.04 -23.29 0.38
N GLN A 29 15.04 -23.04 1.68
CA GLN A 29 16.22 -22.47 2.37
C GLN A 29 17.46 -23.37 2.27
N ARG A 30 17.29 -24.70 2.21
CA ARG A 30 18.39 -25.66 2.05
C ARG A 30 18.88 -25.74 0.60
N LEU A 31 17.98 -25.64 -0.37
CA LEU A 31 18.32 -25.73 -1.79
C LEU A 31 18.92 -24.42 -2.32
N VAL A 32 18.31 -23.30 -1.97
CA VAL A 32 18.70 -21.96 -2.42
C VAL A 32 19.12 -21.15 -1.20
N THR A 33 20.43 -20.95 -1.05
CA THR A 33 20.99 -20.18 0.06
C THR A 33 20.57 -18.70 -0.01
N LYS A 34 20.60 -18.00 1.13
CA LYS A 34 20.09 -16.62 1.24
C LYS A 34 20.78 -15.64 0.29
N ASP A 35 22.07 -15.81 0.03
CA ASP A 35 22.85 -15.01 -0.93
C ASP A 35 22.36 -15.13 -2.38
N LYS A 36 21.61 -16.19 -2.71
CA LYS A 36 21.03 -16.44 -4.04
C LYS A 36 19.53 -16.17 -4.10
N GLU A 37 18.92 -15.82 -2.98
CA GLU A 37 17.50 -15.48 -2.88
C GLU A 37 17.34 -13.96 -2.68
N PRO A 38 16.94 -13.21 -3.71
CA PRO A 38 16.81 -11.77 -3.60
C PRO A 38 15.63 -11.35 -2.72
N ILE A 39 14.64 -12.23 -2.52
CA ILE A 39 13.43 -11.93 -1.75
C ILE A 39 13.67 -12.24 -0.27
N THR A 40 13.24 -11.33 0.59
CA THR A 40 13.08 -11.60 2.03
C THR A 40 11.59 -11.77 2.30
N PRO A 41 11.15 -12.99 2.67
CA PRO A 41 9.73 -13.23 2.94
C PRO A 41 9.19 -12.32 4.05
N PHE A 42 7.93 -11.90 3.89
CA PHE A 42 7.20 -11.03 4.80
C PHE A 42 7.13 -11.57 6.21
N ARG A 43 7.06 -12.91 6.36
CA ARG A 43 7.15 -13.62 7.64
C ARG A 43 8.35 -13.18 8.50
N PHE A 44 9.48 -12.84 7.89
CA PHE A 44 10.68 -12.40 8.62
C PHE A 44 10.73 -10.89 8.88
N LYS A 45 9.84 -10.10 8.26
CA LYS A 45 9.76 -8.64 8.42
C LYS A 45 8.55 -8.19 9.23
N VAL A 46 7.50 -8.99 9.33
CA VAL A 46 6.22 -8.60 9.95
C VAL A 46 6.36 -8.19 11.43
N ARG A 47 7.19 -8.90 12.20
CA ARG A 47 7.44 -8.53 13.61
C ARG A 47 8.19 -7.20 13.71
N GLN A 48 9.22 -7.01 12.88
CA GLN A 48 9.98 -5.77 12.82
C GLN A 48 9.13 -4.58 12.37
N LEU A 49 8.15 -4.81 11.50
CA LEU A 49 7.21 -3.78 11.07
C LEU A 49 6.40 -3.22 12.24
N LEU A 50 5.95 -4.10 13.15
CA LEU A 50 5.30 -3.68 14.39
C LEU A 50 6.28 -3.00 15.34
N GLU A 51 7.38 -3.68 15.68
CA GLU A 51 8.30 -3.22 16.75
C GLU A 51 9.09 -1.97 16.37
N ASN A 52 9.52 -1.86 15.11
CA ASN A 52 10.37 -0.74 14.68
C ASN A 52 9.58 0.41 14.08
N LYS A 53 8.42 0.14 13.45
CA LYS A 53 7.63 1.16 12.74
C LYS A 53 6.25 1.42 13.35
N GLY A 54 5.83 0.63 14.34
CA GLY A 54 4.51 0.77 14.97
C GLY A 54 3.36 0.51 13.99
N VAL A 55 3.56 -0.37 13.02
CA VAL A 55 2.57 -0.70 11.98
C VAL A 55 2.06 -2.12 12.22
N SER A 56 0.75 -2.22 12.49
CA SER A 56 0.10 -3.50 12.72
C SER A 56 -0.20 -4.22 11.40
N THR A 57 -0.39 -5.54 11.47
CA THR A 57 -0.80 -6.35 10.32
C THR A 57 -1.94 -7.26 10.73
N ILE A 58 -3.00 -7.31 9.92
CA ILE A 58 -4.01 -8.37 9.94
C ILE A 58 -3.78 -9.20 8.68
N LEU A 59 -3.57 -10.49 8.89
CA LEU A 59 -3.24 -11.45 7.83
C LEU A 59 -4.28 -12.58 7.84
N VAL A 60 -4.96 -12.77 6.71
CA VAL A 60 -5.70 -14.01 6.43
C VAL A 60 -4.70 -15.03 5.90
N ILE A 61 -4.64 -16.19 6.55
CA ILE A 61 -3.71 -17.27 6.22
C ILE A 61 -4.40 -18.62 6.43
N GLY A 62 -4.12 -19.57 5.54
CA GLY A 62 -4.57 -20.95 5.62
C GLY A 62 -3.51 -21.97 5.20
N GLY A 63 -2.47 -21.54 4.47
CA GLY A 63 -1.45 -22.43 3.90
C GLY A 63 -0.21 -22.65 4.77
N SER A 64 0.06 -21.80 5.76
CA SER A 64 1.26 -21.91 6.60
C SER A 64 1.02 -21.56 8.08
N GLY A 65 1.53 -22.43 8.96
CA GLY A 65 1.57 -22.19 10.41
C GLY A 65 2.78 -21.37 10.86
N ASP A 66 3.70 -21.01 9.96
CA ASP A 66 4.96 -20.33 10.35
C ASP A 66 4.67 -19.00 11.05
N TYR A 67 3.57 -18.33 10.72
CA TYR A 67 3.18 -17.06 11.32
C TYR A 67 2.77 -17.14 12.80
N PHE A 68 2.48 -18.33 13.34
CA PHE A 68 2.12 -18.47 14.77
C PHE A 68 3.23 -17.98 15.70
N ASP A 69 4.50 -18.15 15.31
CA ASP A 69 5.65 -17.70 16.09
C ASP A 69 5.64 -16.17 16.28
N VAL A 70 5.17 -15.43 15.27
CA VAL A 70 5.20 -13.96 15.22
C VAL A 70 3.83 -13.32 15.35
N ALA A 71 2.76 -14.10 15.53
CA ALA A 71 1.43 -13.58 15.75
C ALA A 71 1.22 -13.21 17.23
N ASP A 72 0.55 -12.09 17.48
CA ASP A 72 0.07 -11.70 18.82
C ASP A 72 -1.31 -12.27 19.11
N THR A 73 -2.13 -12.45 18.08
CA THR A 73 -3.48 -13.00 18.17
C THR A 73 -3.74 -13.90 16.98
N VAL A 74 -4.35 -15.05 17.21
CA VAL A 74 -4.75 -16.00 16.16
C VAL A 74 -6.24 -16.23 16.28
N VAL A 75 -6.98 -15.89 15.22
CA VAL A 75 -8.42 -16.10 15.12
C VAL A 75 -8.69 -17.11 14.03
N THR A 76 -9.49 -18.13 14.35
CA THR A 76 -10.03 -19.05 13.36
C THR A 76 -11.48 -18.70 13.07
N MET A 77 -11.89 -18.92 11.82
CA MET A 77 -13.29 -18.84 11.41
C MET A 77 -13.82 -20.26 11.22
N ASP A 78 -14.70 -20.70 12.10
CA ASP A 78 -15.39 -21.99 11.99
C ASP A 78 -16.87 -21.73 11.73
N SER A 79 -17.36 -22.14 10.55
CA SER A 79 -18.76 -21.97 10.17
C SER A 79 -19.26 -20.53 10.34
N TYR A 80 -18.43 -19.56 9.91
CA TYR A 80 -18.64 -18.11 10.06
C TYR A 80 -18.63 -17.58 11.49
N VAL A 81 -18.16 -18.37 12.46
CA VAL A 81 -18.01 -17.96 13.86
C VAL A 81 -16.52 -17.74 14.17
N PRO A 82 -16.11 -16.53 14.58
CA PRO A 82 -14.73 -16.28 15.00
C PRO A 82 -14.45 -16.92 16.36
N ARG A 83 -13.29 -17.57 16.49
CA ARG A 83 -12.77 -18.07 17.77
C ARG A 83 -11.33 -17.63 17.95
N ASP A 84 -11.04 -17.02 19.09
CA ASP A 84 -9.66 -16.78 19.53
C ASP A 84 -9.03 -18.13 19.90
N VAL A 85 -8.01 -18.52 19.14
CA VAL A 85 -7.24 -19.75 19.33
C VAL A 85 -5.75 -19.43 19.56
N THR A 86 -5.48 -18.23 20.10
CA THR A 86 -4.11 -17.76 20.31
C THR A 86 -3.33 -18.71 21.21
N LYS A 87 -3.96 -19.24 22.26
CA LYS A 87 -3.30 -20.15 23.19
C LYS A 87 -2.89 -21.45 22.50
N GLU A 88 -3.81 -22.06 21.75
CA GLU A 88 -3.59 -23.29 21.00
C GLU A 88 -2.48 -23.10 19.95
N ALA A 89 -2.46 -21.97 19.25
CA ALA A 89 -1.41 -21.65 18.30
C ALA A 89 -0.02 -21.55 18.98
N LYS A 90 0.07 -20.94 20.16
CA LYS A 90 1.32 -20.88 20.93
C LYS A 90 1.75 -22.25 21.46
N GLU A 91 0.82 -23.06 21.94
CA GLU A 91 1.09 -24.45 22.35
C GLU A 91 1.66 -25.28 21.18
N ILE A 92 1.17 -25.08 19.95
CA ILE A 92 1.71 -25.73 18.74
C ILE A 92 3.15 -25.28 18.45
N THR A 93 3.43 -23.98 18.48
CA THR A 93 4.79 -23.43 18.30
C THR A 93 5.77 -23.99 19.34
N GLU A 94 5.36 -24.16 20.60
CA GLU A 94 6.19 -24.74 21.65
C GLU A 94 6.49 -26.23 21.41
N GLN A 95 5.50 -26.99 20.94
CA GLN A 95 5.65 -28.44 20.66
C GLN A 95 6.43 -28.71 19.37
N SER A 96 6.33 -27.81 18.38
CA SER A 96 6.97 -27.92 17.08
C SER A 96 7.74 -26.64 16.73
N PRO A 97 8.91 -26.40 17.34
CA PRO A 97 9.69 -25.20 17.09
C PRO A 97 10.09 -25.06 15.62
N SER A 98 10.04 -23.82 15.12
CA SER A 98 10.47 -23.52 13.76
C SER A 98 11.95 -23.84 13.56
N MET A 99 12.25 -24.52 12.46
CA MET A 99 13.61 -24.84 12.03
C MET A 99 14.09 -23.89 10.91
N LEU A 100 13.28 -22.88 10.58
CA LEU A 100 13.63 -21.86 9.59
C LEU A 100 14.78 -21.02 10.11
N LYS A 101 15.69 -20.66 9.20
CA LYS A 101 16.71 -19.66 9.49
C LYS A 101 16.10 -18.28 9.36
N GLU A 102 16.39 -17.40 10.32
CA GLU A 102 15.99 -15.99 10.24
C GLU A 102 16.65 -15.30 9.05
N GLU A 103 15.85 -14.61 8.25
CA GLU A 103 16.29 -13.89 7.04
C GLU A 103 15.97 -12.38 7.07
N GLY A 104 15.29 -11.91 8.12
CA GLY A 104 14.77 -10.54 8.23
C GLY A 104 15.82 -9.48 8.58
N GLY A 105 17.05 -9.88 8.90
CA GLY A 105 18.07 -9.01 9.49
C GLY A 105 17.70 -8.56 10.90
N GLU A 106 18.39 -7.55 11.42
CA GLU A 106 18.15 -7.05 12.80
C GLU A 106 17.05 -5.98 12.88
N THR A 107 16.79 -5.25 11.80
CA THR A 107 15.80 -4.15 11.77
C THR A 107 14.98 -4.19 10.49
N PHE A 108 13.81 -3.53 10.51
CA PHE A 108 12.98 -3.38 9.32
C PHE A 108 13.72 -2.66 8.18
N GLY A 109 14.54 -1.65 8.54
CA GLY A 109 15.20 -0.74 7.61
C GLY A 109 14.54 0.64 7.57
N ASP A 110 15.06 1.53 6.72
CA ASP A 110 14.53 2.87 6.53
C ASP A 110 13.40 2.90 5.51
N ILE A 111 12.49 3.86 5.69
CA ILE A 111 11.41 4.12 4.72
C ILE A 111 11.91 5.26 3.83
N THR A 112 12.01 5.00 2.53
CA THR A 112 12.37 6.03 1.55
C THR A 112 11.32 7.12 1.54
N ASN A 113 11.78 8.38 1.60
CA ASN A 113 10.94 9.56 1.51
C ASN A 113 11.16 10.22 0.15
N ARG A 114 10.44 9.74 -0.88
CA ARG A 114 10.67 10.19 -2.25
C ARG A 114 10.14 11.60 -2.47
N VAL A 115 10.82 12.37 -3.32
CA VAL A 115 10.40 13.67 -3.81
C VAL A 115 9.66 13.48 -5.12
N ILE A 116 8.48 14.09 -5.25
CA ILE A 116 7.76 14.10 -6.54
C ILE A 116 8.40 15.15 -7.44
N LEU A 117 8.88 14.74 -8.61
CA LEU A 117 9.50 15.64 -9.60
C LEU A 117 8.51 16.04 -10.68
N ASP A 118 7.76 15.06 -11.19
CA ASP A 118 6.76 15.25 -12.24
C ASP A 118 5.65 14.20 -12.07
N VAL A 119 4.46 14.52 -12.56
CA VAL A 119 3.30 13.61 -12.62
C VAL A 119 2.70 13.56 -14.03
N GLY A 120 3.40 14.09 -15.03
CA GLY A 120 3.01 14.09 -16.43
C GLY A 120 1.83 14.99 -16.77
N GLU A 121 1.54 15.11 -18.06
CA GLU A 121 0.39 15.84 -18.60
C GLU A 121 -0.39 14.98 -19.60
N PRO A 122 -1.63 14.60 -19.29
CA PRO A 122 -2.47 13.95 -20.27
C PRO A 122 -2.90 14.97 -21.32
N ARG A 123 -2.81 14.59 -22.60
CA ARG A 123 -3.49 15.31 -23.70
C ARG A 123 -5.00 15.10 -23.64
N ARG A 124 -5.41 13.95 -23.11
CA ARG A 124 -6.80 13.58 -22.88
C ARG A 124 -6.91 12.59 -21.73
N GLU A 125 -7.87 12.85 -20.86
CA GLU A 125 -8.22 12.00 -19.74
C GLU A 125 -9.72 11.71 -19.69
N ARG A 126 -10.10 10.53 -19.20
CA ARG A 126 -11.48 10.16 -18.91
C ARG A 126 -11.52 9.05 -17.85
N VAL A 127 -12.32 9.24 -16.81
CA VAL A 127 -12.67 8.14 -15.90
C VAL A 127 -13.60 7.17 -16.64
N ALA A 128 -13.11 5.96 -16.92
CA ALA A 128 -13.85 4.92 -17.63
C ALA A 128 -14.67 4.07 -16.66
N THR A 129 -14.06 3.73 -15.51
CA THR A 129 -14.70 3.02 -14.38
C THR A 129 -14.08 3.51 -13.07
N LYS A 130 -14.61 3.08 -11.92
CA LYS A 130 -14.02 3.33 -10.60
C LYS A 130 -12.53 2.95 -10.46
N GLN A 131 -12.03 2.02 -11.27
CA GLN A 131 -10.66 1.52 -11.17
C GLN A 131 -9.85 1.71 -12.47
N LEU A 132 -10.40 2.41 -13.46
CA LEU A 132 -9.70 2.65 -14.72
C LEU A 132 -9.90 4.08 -15.19
N VAL A 133 -8.79 4.79 -15.37
CA VAL A 133 -8.75 6.11 -15.97
C VAL A 133 -8.02 6.01 -17.30
N GLN A 134 -8.71 6.33 -18.38
CA GLN A 134 -8.08 6.54 -19.67
C GLN A 134 -7.19 7.78 -19.56
N TRP A 135 -5.89 7.60 -19.69
CA TRP A 135 -4.90 8.65 -19.43
C TRP A 135 -3.90 8.68 -20.58
N LYS A 136 -4.07 9.63 -21.51
CA LYS A 136 -3.27 9.71 -22.73
C LYS A 136 -2.17 10.76 -22.59
N ASP A 137 -1.06 10.37 -21.98
CA ASP A 137 0.17 11.17 -21.89
C ASP A 137 1.35 10.48 -22.60
N GLU A 138 2.57 11.02 -22.40
CA GLU A 138 3.81 10.46 -22.94
C GLU A 138 4.18 9.08 -22.34
N GLY A 139 3.59 8.71 -21.20
CA GLY A 139 3.78 7.41 -20.55
C GLY A 139 3.03 6.26 -21.24
N GLY A 140 2.10 6.56 -22.16
CA GLY A 140 1.52 5.62 -23.11
C GLY A 140 0.38 4.72 -22.59
N ASP A 141 0.32 4.46 -21.28
CA ASP A 141 -0.67 3.56 -20.68
C ASP A 141 -1.74 4.30 -19.87
N ASP A 142 -2.94 3.72 -19.85
CA ASP A 142 -4.02 4.17 -18.98
C ASP A 142 -3.67 3.94 -17.50
N LEU A 143 -4.21 4.78 -16.61
CA LEU A 143 -4.02 4.63 -15.18
C LEU A 143 -4.95 3.53 -14.66
N ASP A 144 -4.36 2.36 -14.44
CA ASP A 144 -5.01 1.17 -13.87
C ASP A 144 -4.92 1.19 -12.33
N LEU A 145 -6.09 1.19 -11.69
CA LEU A 145 -6.29 1.11 -10.24
C LEU A 145 -7.01 -0.18 -9.84
N GLY A 146 -7.01 -1.20 -10.70
CA GLY A 146 -7.67 -2.50 -10.46
C GLY A 146 -7.19 -3.21 -9.19
N ALA A 147 -5.93 -2.98 -8.79
CA ALA A 147 -5.38 -3.50 -7.54
C ALA A 147 -5.74 -2.65 -6.29
N VAL A 148 -6.57 -1.61 -6.43
CA VAL A 148 -7.01 -0.74 -5.33
C VAL A 148 -8.47 -1.05 -5.02
N ASP A 149 -8.71 -2.19 -4.37
CA ASP A 149 -10.07 -2.69 -4.06
C ASP A 149 -10.85 -1.81 -3.09
N GLN A 150 -10.17 -0.93 -2.37
CA GLN A 150 -10.77 0.02 -1.44
C GLN A 150 -11.45 1.21 -2.15
N LEU A 151 -11.31 1.33 -3.47
CA LEU A 151 -12.11 2.25 -4.29
C LEU A 151 -13.51 1.69 -4.52
N VAL A 152 -14.51 2.39 -4.00
CA VAL A 152 -15.90 1.94 -4.00
C VAL A 152 -16.76 2.63 -5.05
N GLU A 153 -16.39 3.84 -5.49
CA GLU A 153 -17.20 4.67 -6.40
C GLU A 153 -16.39 5.50 -7.40
N ASP A 154 -16.96 5.76 -8.58
CA ASP A 154 -16.36 6.58 -9.64
C ASP A 154 -16.01 8.00 -9.18
N GLY A 155 -16.77 8.56 -8.22
CA GLY A 155 -16.54 9.90 -7.68
C GLY A 155 -15.18 10.03 -7.00
N GLN A 156 -14.67 8.95 -6.38
CA GLN A 156 -13.33 8.91 -5.80
C GLN A 156 -12.26 8.96 -6.88
N THR A 157 -12.47 8.23 -7.97
CA THR A 157 -11.57 8.20 -9.12
C THR A 157 -11.49 9.55 -9.83
N ARG A 158 -12.64 10.25 -9.98
CA ARG A 158 -12.67 11.63 -10.48
C ARG A 158 -11.87 12.57 -9.57
N ALA A 159 -12.07 12.46 -8.26
CA ALA A 159 -11.33 13.26 -7.29
C ALA A 159 -9.82 12.94 -7.31
N ILE A 160 -9.41 11.70 -7.55
CA ILE A 160 -7.99 11.33 -7.73
C ILE A 160 -7.40 12.01 -8.97
N VAL A 161 -8.11 12.00 -10.10
CA VAL A 161 -7.66 12.69 -11.32
C VAL A 161 -7.47 14.17 -11.07
N ASP A 162 -8.43 14.81 -10.40
CA ASP A 162 -8.35 16.22 -10.02
C ASP A 162 -7.22 16.50 -9.02
N CYS A 163 -6.96 15.59 -8.08
CA CYS A 163 -5.79 15.64 -7.20
C CYS A 163 -4.48 15.60 -7.99
N ILE A 164 -4.34 14.75 -9.01
CA ILE A 164 -3.12 14.69 -9.84
C ILE A 164 -2.88 16.04 -10.54
N HIS A 165 -3.92 16.65 -11.09
CA HIS A 165 -3.82 18.00 -11.66
C HIS A 165 -3.46 19.07 -10.61
N LEU A 166 -4.05 18.99 -9.40
CA LEU A 166 -3.72 19.89 -8.30
C LEU A 166 -2.24 19.77 -7.91
N VAL A 167 -1.72 18.54 -7.80
CA VAL A 167 -0.31 18.27 -7.51
C VAL A 167 0.59 18.97 -8.50
N ARG A 168 0.34 18.75 -9.79
CA ARG A 168 1.12 19.35 -10.87
C ARG A 168 1.09 20.87 -10.82
N ASN A 169 -0.11 21.45 -10.77
CA ASN A 169 -0.31 22.88 -10.96
C ASN A 169 0.09 23.70 -9.71
N SER A 170 -0.07 23.14 -8.51
CA SER A 170 0.04 23.90 -7.26
C SER A 170 1.21 23.48 -6.37
N TYR A 171 1.71 22.25 -6.49
CA TYR A 171 2.74 21.73 -5.58
C TYR A 171 4.10 21.50 -6.26
N LEU A 172 4.16 21.27 -7.57
CA LEU A 172 5.42 21.06 -8.30
C LEU A 172 5.98 22.34 -8.97
N GLY A 173 5.14 23.31 -9.33
CA GLY A 173 5.47 24.43 -10.24
C GLY A 173 6.39 25.57 -9.74
N ALA A 174 7.02 25.48 -8.56
CA ALA A 174 7.75 26.62 -7.96
C ALA A 174 9.24 26.35 -7.67
N GLY A 175 9.84 25.31 -8.25
CA GLY A 175 11.23 24.91 -7.98
C GLY A 175 11.46 24.38 -6.55
N LYS A 176 10.39 24.27 -5.75
CA LYS A 176 10.42 23.68 -4.41
C LYS A 176 10.20 22.17 -4.54
N LYS A 177 11.26 21.40 -4.31
CA LYS A 177 11.16 19.96 -4.11
C LYS A 177 10.31 19.69 -2.87
N ARG A 178 9.32 18.81 -3.00
CA ARG A 178 8.47 18.36 -1.89
C ARG A 178 8.43 16.84 -1.88
N THR A 179 8.57 16.29 -0.68
CA THR A 179 8.39 14.86 -0.46
C THR A 179 6.94 14.47 -0.71
N TYR A 180 6.76 13.19 -0.97
CA TYR A 180 5.46 12.60 -1.18
C TYR A 180 4.51 12.87 -0.01
N ALA A 181 5.00 12.71 1.21
CA ALA A 181 4.24 12.97 2.43
C ALA A 181 3.82 14.45 2.53
N GLU A 182 4.73 15.39 2.28
CA GLU A 182 4.42 16.83 2.33
C GLU A 182 3.36 17.25 1.30
N VAL A 183 3.37 16.64 0.10
CA VAL A 183 2.36 16.89 -0.92
C VAL A 183 0.99 16.42 -0.45
N LEU A 184 0.90 15.19 0.09
CA LEU A 184 -0.37 14.65 0.59
C LEU A 184 -0.89 15.43 1.81
N GLU A 185 -0.02 15.84 2.73
CA GLU A 185 -0.38 16.68 3.86
C GLU A 185 -0.88 18.07 3.41
N ALA A 186 -0.27 18.65 2.38
CA ALA A 186 -0.73 19.91 1.81
C ALA A 186 -2.12 19.79 1.19
N ILE A 187 -2.39 18.70 0.45
CA ILE A 187 -3.72 18.41 -0.11
C ILE A 187 -4.76 18.32 1.00
N GLU A 188 -4.49 17.52 2.03
CA GLU A 188 -5.43 17.35 3.15
C GLU A 188 -5.68 18.66 3.90
N LYS A 189 -4.64 19.46 4.11
CA LYS A 189 -4.78 20.78 4.72
C LYS A 189 -5.65 21.70 3.87
N ASP A 190 -5.44 21.71 2.55
CA ASP A 190 -6.24 22.53 1.65
C ASP A 190 -7.70 22.07 1.63
N LEU A 191 -7.95 20.75 1.56
CA LEU A 191 -9.30 20.17 1.69
C LEU A 191 -9.97 20.58 3.00
N ALA A 192 -9.27 20.52 4.13
CA ALA A 192 -9.83 20.86 5.44
C ALA A 192 -10.09 22.37 5.61
N SER A 193 -9.26 23.24 5.02
CA SER A 193 -9.28 24.68 5.30
C SER A 193 -9.94 25.54 4.21
N LYS A 194 -10.08 25.04 2.97
CA LYS A 194 -10.54 25.82 1.81
C LYS A 194 -11.85 25.32 1.19
N GLY A 195 -12.68 24.62 1.96
CA GLY A 195 -14.05 24.26 1.54
C GLY A 195 -14.22 22.84 0.97
N GLY A 196 -13.37 21.89 1.38
CA GLY A 196 -13.52 20.48 1.03
C GLY A 196 -13.24 20.21 -0.44
N LEU A 197 -14.10 19.40 -1.07
CA LEU A 197 -13.94 18.96 -2.45
C LEU A 197 -13.96 20.09 -3.49
N HIS A 198 -14.42 21.29 -3.12
CA HIS A 198 -14.34 22.47 -4.00
C HIS A 198 -12.90 22.82 -4.41
N VAL A 199 -11.92 22.44 -3.58
CA VAL A 199 -10.49 22.64 -3.89
C VAL A 199 -10.04 21.76 -5.07
N LEU A 200 -10.67 20.60 -5.25
CA LEU A 200 -10.33 19.64 -6.30
C LEU A 200 -11.09 19.91 -7.59
N ALA A 201 -12.34 20.36 -7.49
CA ALA A 201 -13.29 20.53 -8.59
C ALA A 201 -12.78 21.43 -9.73
N ARG A 202 -12.08 20.83 -10.71
CA ARG A 202 -11.45 21.55 -11.84
C ARG A 202 -12.43 21.85 -12.98
N VAL A 203 -13.32 20.91 -13.28
CA VAL A 203 -14.21 20.96 -14.46
C VAL A 203 -15.64 21.27 -14.02
N ASP A 204 -16.28 20.29 -13.36
CA ASP A 204 -17.62 20.43 -12.80
C ASP A 204 -17.52 20.74 -11.29
N GLY A 205 -18.53 21.39 -10.72
CA GLY A 205 -18.61 21.58 -9.27
C GLY A 205 -18.51 20.23 -8.50
N PRO A 206 -18.25 20.26 -7.18
CA PRO A 206 -17.86 19.05 -6.43
C PRO A 206 -18.95 17.97 -6.32
N GLY A 207 -20.15 18.17 -6.87
CA GLY A 207 -21.28 17.26 -6.75
C GLY A 207 -21.07 15.88 -7.37
N THR A 208 -20.06 15.70 -8.22
CA THR A 208 -19.70 14.40 -8.81
C THR A 208 -18.46 13.77 -8.17
N LEU A 209 -17.87 14.43 -7.17
CA LEU A 209 -16.66 14.02 -6.47
C LEU A 209 -17.01 13.33 -5.15
N ALA A 210 -16.22 12.31 -4.80
CA ALA A 210 -16.21 11.71 -3.48
C ALA A 210 -14.77 11.73 -2.96
N LEU A 211 -14.57 11.98 -1.67
CA LEU A 211 -13.22 12.15 -1.13
C LEU A 211 -12.47 10.80 -1.06
N PRO A 212 -11.36 10.60 -1.81
CA PRO A 212 -10.48 9.46 -1.62
C PRO A 212 -9.60 9.67 -0.38
N ARG A 213 -9.05 8.60 0.19
CA ARG A 213 -8.01 8.75 1.23
C ARG A 213 -6.67 9.04 0.55
N ARG A 214 -5.71 9.56 1.31
CA ARG A 214 -4.34 9.77 0.84
C ARG A 214 -3.71 8.52 0.21
N PHE A 215 -4.11 7.32 0.66
CA PHE A 215 -3.58 6.06 0.17
C PHE A 215 -3.98 5.80 -1.29
N GLU A 216 -5.23 6.06 -1.65
CA GLU A 216 -5.68 5.91 -3.03
C GLU A 216 -5.02 6.94 -3.96
N ILE A 217 -4.88 8.19 -3.49
CA ILE A 217 -4.15 9.24 -4.23
C ILE A 217 -2.69 8.81 -4.45
N ALA A 218 -2.03 8.29 -3.41
CA ALA A 218 -0.66 7.80 -3.51
C ALA A 218 -0.53 6.57 -4.42
N CYS A 219 -1.47 5.63 -4.34
CA CYS A 219 -1.48 4.48 -5.24
C CYS A 219 -1.57 4.91 -6.71
N ALA A 220 -2.41 5.90 -7.00
CA ALA A 220 -2.57 6.44 -8.34
C ALA A 220 -1.30 7.12 -8.88
N LEU A 221 -0.71 8.00 -8.09
CA LEU A 221 0.56 8.66 -8.44
C LEU A 221 1.71 7.65 -8.62
N ASN A 222 1.76 6.57 -7.83
CA ASN A 222 2.75 5.50 -8.00
C ASN A 222 2.53 4.64 -9.25
N ARG A 223 1.28 4.51 -9.71
CA ARG A 223 0.90 3.70 -10.89
C ARG A 223 0.90 4.50 -12.18
N LEU A 224 0.99 5.82 -12.08
CA LEU A 224 1.06 6.69 -13.22
C LEU A 224 2.46 6.65 -13.83
N ARG A 225 2.59 6.08 -15.04
CA ARG A 225 3.90 5.82 -15.67
C ARG A 225 4.74 7.05 -15.98
N SER A 226 4.09 8.19 -16.17
CA SER A 226 4.76 9.48 -16.40
C SER A 226 5.26 10.12 -15.11
N SER A 227 4.89 9.59 -13.93
CA SER A 227 5.36 10.14 -12.66
C SER A 227 6.84 9.87 -12.44
N GLN A 228 7.56 10.91 -12.02
CA GLN A 228 8.98 10.87 -11.73
C GLN A 228 9.21 11.18 -10.25
N PHE A 229 10.04 10.36 -9.62
CA PHE A 229 10.37 10.46 -8.20
C PHE A 229 11.90 10.42 -8.01
N GLU A 230 12.39 11.14 -6.99
CA GLU A 230 13.79 11.12 -6.51
C GLU A 230 13.87 10.58 -5.09
#